data_AF-A0AAW9TK78-F1
#
_entry.id   AF-A0AAW9TK78-F1
#
_cell.length_a   1.000
_cell.length_b   1.000
_cell.length_c   1.000
_cell.angle_alpha   90.00
_cell.angle_beta   90.00
_cell.angle_gamma   90.00
#
_symmetry.space_group_name_H-M   'P 1'
#
loop_
_entity.id
_entity.type
_entity.pdbx_description
1 polymer ?
#
loop_
_entity_poly.entity_id
_entity_poly.type
_entity_poly.pdbx_seq_one_letter_code
_entity_poly.pdbx_strand_id
1 'polypeptide(L)'
;MIRQAVMNGWFPRRHGAVRARALVALAATTLIAGCQSVIEQTYEPTVSPSSNPQIVEEVQKNDPRAQLGAREHPRIVASYGGEYRDAKTERLVARITGALTAVSENPQQSYRITILNSPAINAFALPGGYLYVTRGLLALANDASEVAAVLSHEMAHVTANHGIQRQQREEAEVIASRVVSEVLSSDLAGKQALARGKLRLAAFSRNQELQADVIGVRMLGEAGYDPYAAARFLDSMATYSRFSAVDPEADQSLDFLSSHPNAPQRVDLARRHARAFGPEGTSGDRGRDYYLAGIDGILYGDSPQEGYVRGQTFLHGQLGIRFDVPTGFQIDNKAEAVLATGAGEVAIRFDGIADTSRRSLTDYIASGWVTGLKPDTIRPITVNGLEAATARASADRWDFDVTVIRFGERIYRFLTAVPKGSSALEPTANQLRTSFRRMTSGEVQSLKPLRVRVVTVRSGDTIATLAARMMGTDRKLDLFRLINAMQITSTVRPGDKVKIISE
;
A
#
# COMPACT_ATOMS: atom_id res chain seq x y z
N MET A 1 -29.89 -21.86 -101.62
CA MET A 1 -31.12 -21.26 -102.18
C MET A 1 -32.32 -21.86 -101.46
N ILE A 2 -33.03 -21.06 -100.64
CA ILE A 2 -34.49 -21.09 -100.42
C ILE A 2 -34.83 -19.77 -99.71
N ARG A 3 -35.77 -19.06 -100.32
CA ARG A 3 -36.46 -17.80 -99.93
C ARG A 3 -37.34 -18.05 -98.68
N GLN A 4 -37.94 -17.13 -97.94
CA GLN A 4 -38.14 -15.66 -97.91
C GLN A 4 -38.84 -15.42 -96.55
N ALA A 5 -38.60 -14.31 -95.87
CA ALA A 5 -39.64 -13.58 -95.12
C ALA A 5 -39.10 -12.21 -94.72
N VAL A 6 -39.72 -11.16 -95.26
CA VAL A 6 -39.53 -9.75 -94.90
C VAL A 6 -40.69 -9.35 -94.02
N MET A 7 -40.43 -8.78 -92.83
CA MET A 7 -41.32 -7.76 -92.25
C MET A 7 -40.53 -6.71 -91.45
N ASN A 8 -40.95 -5.48 -91.71
CA ASN A 8 -40.58 -4.17 -91.18
C ASN A 8 -40.42 -4.05 -89.66
N GLY A 9 -39.63 -3.07 -89.22
CA GLY A 9 -39.79 -2.50 -87.88
C GLY A 9 -38.63 -1.65 -87.35
N TRP A 10 -38.55 -0.40 -87.80
CA TRP A 10 -38.31 0.81 -86.97
C TRP A 10 -37.29 0.74 -85.79
N PHE A 11 -36.14 1.40 -85.95
CA PHE A 11 -35.24 1.76 -84.83
C PHE A 11 -35.12 3.29 -84.69
N PRO A 12 -35.53 3.89 -83.55
CA PRO A 12 -35.03 5.19 -83.14
C PRO A 12 -33.76 5.03 -82.28
N ARG A 13 -32.85 6.00 -82.47
CA ARG A 13 -31.67 6.23 -81.62
C ARG A 13 -32.09 6.48 -80.16
N ARG A 14 -31.36 5.92 -79.20
CA ARG A 14 -31.20 6.52 -77.86
C ARG A 14 -29.74 6.52 -77.42
N HIS A 15 -29.24 7.75 -77.28
CA HIS A 15 -28.07 8.12 -76.50
C HIS A 15 -28.21 7.65 -75.05
N GLY A 16 -27.13 7.14 -74.45
CA GLY A 16 -27.08 6.95 -73.01
C GLY A 16 -26.09 5.89 -72.52
N ALA A 17 -24.80 5.97 -72.87
CA ALA A 17 -23.83 4.98 -72.41
C ALA A 17 -22.44 5.54 -72.05
N VAL A 18 -22.34 6.84 -71.69
CA VAL A 18 -21.06 7.42 -71.24
C VAL A 18 -21.09 7.93 -69.79
N ARG A 19 -22.27 8.11 -69.18
CA ARG A 19 -22.37 8.48 -67.75
C ARG A 19 -22.32 7.30 -66.77
N ALA A 20 -22.47 6.06 -67.25
CA ALA A 20 -22.52 4.89 -66.38
C ALA A 20 -21.14 4.36 -65.94
N ARG A 21 -20.05 4.65 -66.68
CA ARG A 21 -18.71 4.14 -66.33
C ARG A 21 -17.92 5.04 -65.37
N ALA A 22 -18.25 6.33 -65.27
CA ALA A 22 -17.65 7.23 -64.29
C ALA A 22 -18.26 7.11 -62.88
N LEU A 23 -19.53 6.67 -62.77
CA LEU A 23 -20.19 6.46 -61.48
C LEU A 23 -19.78 5.14 -60.79
N VAL A 24 -19.36 4.12 -61.56
CA VAL A 24 -18.90 2.84 -60.99
C VAL A 24 -17.48 2.95 -60.43
N ALA A 25 -16.62 3.78 -61.02
CA ALA A 25 -15.26 4.01 -60.50
C ALA A 25 -15.26 4.83 -59.20
N LEU A 26 -16.17 5.80 -59.05
CA LEU A 26 -16.29 6.61 -57.83
C LEU A 26 -16.92 5.82 -56.67
N ALA A 27 -17.83 4.87 -56.97
CA ALA A 27 -18.44 3.98 -55.98
C ALA A 27 -17.48 2.89 -55.47
N ALA A 28 -16.52 2.45 -56.29
CA ALA A 28 -15.51 1.47 -55.86
C ALA A 28 -14.43 2.08 -54.93
N THR A 29 -14.11 3.37 -55.09
CA THR A 29 -13.18 4.07 -54.17
C THR A 29 -13.80 4.45 -52.83
N THR A 30 -15.12 4.62 -52.74
CA THR A 30 -15.81 4.85 -51.46
C THR A 30 -16.11 3.55 -50.69
N LEU A 31 -16.07 2.39 -51.35
CA LEU A 31 -16.25 1.09 -50.68
C LEU A 31 -14.98 0.54 -50.02
N ILE A 32 -13.78 1.02 -50.37
CA ILE A 32 -12.50 0.57 -49.77
C ILE A 32 -12.06 1.46 -48.60
N ALA A 33 -12.57 2.69 -48.49
CA ALA A 33 -12.33 3.57 -47.33
C ALA A 33 -13.27 3.29 -46.13
N GLY A 34 -14.27 2.42 -46.29
CA GLY A 34 -15.27 2.11 -45.24
C GLY A 34 -14.95 0.90 -44.36
N CYS A 35 -13.86 0.15 -44.63
CA CYS A 35 -13.55 -1.08 -43.91
C CYS A 35 -12.44 -0.94 -42.84
N GLN A 36 -11.89 0.25 -42.61
CA GLN A 36 -10.92 0.50 -41.53
C GLN A 36 -11.51 1.10 -40.25
N SER A 37 -12.82 1.32 -40.16
CA SER A 37 -13.49 1.88 -38.98
C SER A 37 -14.38 0.90 -38.22
N VAL A 38 -14.30 -0.41 -38.50
CA VAL A 38 -15.19 -1.45 -37.92
C VAL A 38 -14.46 -2.36 -36.92
N ILE A 39 -13.19 -2.09 -36.60
CA ILE A 39 -12.42 -2.82 -35.58
C ILE A 39 -11.76 -1.82 -34.62
N GLU A 40 -12.54 -0.85 -34.15
CA GLU A 40 -12.33 -0.23 -32.84
C GLU A 40 -13.69 -0.34 -32.12
N GLN A 41 -14.01 -1.55 -31.66
CA GLN A 41 -14.96 -1.69 -30.57
C GLN A 41 -14.27 -1.11 -29.33
N THR A 42 -14.33 0.20 -29.17
CA THR A 42 -14.25 0.83 -27.87
C THR A 42 -15.29 0.11 -27.00
N TYR A 43 -14.81 -0.60 -25.99
CA TYR A 43 -15.65 -1.14 -24.94
C TYR A 43 -16.31 0.05 -24.23
N GLU A 44 -17.51 0.40 -24.67
CA GLU A 44 -18.47 1.23 -23.93
C GLU A 44 -19.13 0.29 -22.92
N PRO A 45 -18.83 0.38 -21.61
CA PRO A 45 -19.54 -0.42 -20.63
C PRO A 45 -21.02 0.00 -20.66
N THR A 46 -21.89 -0.83 -21.22
CA THR A 46 -23.36 -0.65 -21.20
C THR A 46 -23.98 -0.90 -19.82
N VAL A 47 -23.18 -0.77 -18.76
CA VAL A 47 -23.59 -0.99 -17.38
C VAL A 47 -23.87 0.37 -16.76
N SER A 48 -25.12 0.78 -16.82
CA SER A 48 -25.60 1.90 -16.01
C SER A 48 -25.66 1.45 -14.54
N PRO A 49 -25.24 2.29 -13.56
CA PRO A 49 -25.42 1.98 -12.16
C PRO A 49 -26.90 1.67 -11.85
N SER A 50 -27.16 0.62 -11.07
CA SER A 50 -28.52 0.29 -10.61
C SER A 50 -29.16 1.53 -9.96
N SER A 51 -30.44 1.76 -10.25
CA SER A 51 -31.24 2.78 -9.54
C SER A 51 -31.45 2.45 -8.07
N ASN A 52 -31.07 1.24 -7.63
CA ASN A 52 -31.01 0.81 -6.24
C ASN A 52 -29.67 0.12 -5.98
N PRO A 53 -28.59 0.87 -5.72
CA PRO A 53 -27.27 0.28 -5.48
C PRO A 53 -27.30 -0.51 -4.17
N GLN A 54 -27.13 -1.82 -4.28
CA GLN A 54 -26.91 -2.68 -3.12
C GLN A 54 -25.49 -2.42 -2.60
N ILE A 55 -25.35 -1.59 -1.58
CA ILE A 55 -24.08 -1.42 -0.87
C ILE A 55 -23.84 -2.62 0.04
N VAL A 56 -22.58 -3.00 0.23
CA VAL A 56 -22.20 -4.21 0.99
C VAL A 56 -22.81 -4.21 2.40
N GLU A 57 -22.89 -3.05 3.04
CA GLU A 57 -23.56 -2.89 4.34
C GLU A 57 -25.05 -3.29 4.31
N GLU A 58 -25.78 -2.97 3.25
CA GLU A 58 -27.22 -3.26 3.15
C GLU A 58 -27.48 -4.74 2.88
N VAL A 59 -26.65 -5.37 2.04
CA VAL A 59 -26.74 -6.81 1.72
C VAL A 59 -26.45 -7.68 2.95
N GLN A 60 -25.58 -7.20 3.85
CA GLN A 60 -25.07 -7.99 4.96
C GLN A 60 -25.52 -7.50 6.34
N LYS A 61 -26.47 -6.57 6.42
CA LYS A 61 -26.91 -5.94 7.69
C LYS A 61 -27.31 -6.93 8.80
N ASN A 62 -27.77 -8.13 8.42
CA ASN A 62 -28.21 -9.18 9.34
C ASN A 62 -27.12 -10.23 9.65
N ASP A 63 -25.94 -10.15 9.04
CA ASP A 63 -24.81 -11.04 9.36
C ASP A 63 -24.01 -10.45 10.55
N PRO A 64 -23.96 -11.15 11.71
CA PRO A 64 -23.16 -10.71 12.86
C PRO A 64 -21.69 -10.46 12.55
N ARG A 65 -21.12 -11.16 11.55
CA ARG A 65 -19.74 -10.96 11.08
C ARG A 65 -19.59 -9.62 10.37
N ALA A 66 -20.55 -9.25 9.53
CA ALA A 66 -20.56 -7.97 8.84
C ALA A 66 -20.78 -6.79 9.79
N GLN A 67 -21.54 -6.98 10.88
CA GLN A 67 -21.66 -5.97 11.94
C GLN A 67 -20.33 -5.74 12.67
N LEU A 68 -19.53 -6.78 12.92
CA LEU A 68 -18.19 -6.63 13.48
C LEU A 68 -17.28 -5.85 12.51
N GLY A 69 -17.26 -6.22 11.23
CA GLY A 69 -16.51 -5.50 10.20
C GLY A 69 -16.90 -4.02 10.11
N ALA A 70 -18.19 -3.73 10.11
CA ALA A 70 -18.73 -2.37 10.10
C ALA A 70 -18.29 -1.52 11.31
N ARG A 71 -18.23 -2.13 12.50
CA ARG A 71 -17.77 -1.45 13.73
C ARG A 71 -16.28 -1.13 13.72
N GLU A 72 -15.45 -2.04 13.23
CA GLU A 72 -14.00 -1.88 13.21
C GLU A 72 -13.50 -1.04 12.02
N HIS A 73 -14.28 -0.97 10.93
CA HIS A 73 -13.90 -0.28 9.70
C HIS A 73 -13.41 1.17 9.92
N PRO A 74 -14.13 2.05 10.65
CA PRO A 74 -13.66 3.42 10.88
C PRO A 74 -12.33 3.49 11.64
N ARG A 75 -12.12 2.58 12.60
CA ARG A 75 -10.89 2.51 13.40
C ARG A 75 -9.70 2.08 12.55
N ILE A 76 -9.89 1.08 11.70
CA ILE A 76 -8.86 0.60 10.77
C ILE A 76 -8.51 1.68 9.75
N VAL A 77 -9.52 2.29 9.15
CA VAL A 77 -9.31 3.38 8.19
C VAL A 77 -8.50 4.51 8.85
N ALA A 78 -8.83 4.89 10.08
CA ALA A 78 -8.08 5.91 10.82
C ALA A 78 -6.63 5.49 11.12
N SER A 79 -6.38 4.24 11.52
CA SER A 79 -5.02 3.78 11.85
C SER A 79 -4.07 3.68 10.65
N TYR A 80 -4.61 3.71 9.42
CA TYR A 80 -3.85 3.66 8.17
C TYR A 80 -3.91 4.98 7.37
N GLY A 81 -4.17 6.11 8.03
CA GLY A 81 -4.11 7.43 7.40
C GLY A 81 -5.34 7.79 6.55
N GLY A 82 -6.44 7.05 6.70
CA GLY A 82 -7.69 7.25 5.98
C GLY A 82 -7.87 6.38 4.73
N GLU A 83 -9.01 6.54 4.07
CA GLU A 83 -9.25 5.95 2.75
C GLU A 83 -8.44 6.69 1.68
N TYR A 84 -7.74 5.95 0.83
CA TYR A 84 -7.09 6.50 -0.36
C TYR A 84 -8.05 6.47 -1.54
N ARG A 85 -8.34 7.64 -2.11
CA ARG A 85 -9.29 7.78 -3.23
C ARG A 85 -8.58 8.13 -4.52
N ASP A 86 -8.65 7.23 -5.48
CA ASP A 86 -8.21 7.43 -6.85
C ASP A 86 -9.08 6.60 -7.78
N ALA A 87 -9.91 7.26 -8.60
CA ALA A 87 -10.94 6.59 -9.40
C ALA A 87 -10.40 5.53 -10.36
N LYS A 88 -9.16 5.69 -10.84
CA LYS A 88 -8.51 4.75 -11.75
C LYS A 88 -8.07 3.49 -11.00
N THR A 89 -7.44 3.68 -9.83
CA THR A 89 -6.97 2.62 -8.95
C THR A 89 -8.15 1.88 -8.31
N GLU A 90 -9.20 2.58 -7.89
CA GLU A 90 -10.44 1.99 -7.37
C GLU A 90 -11.09 1.05 -8.40
N ARG A 91 -11.20 1.48 -9.66
CA ARG A 91 -11.70 0.62 -10.75
C ARG A 91 -10.80 -0.59 -11.00
N LEU A 92 -9.47 -0.41 -10.97
CA LEU A 92 -8.50 -1.49 -11.11
C LEU A 92 -8.72 -2.55 -10.03
N VAL A 93 -8.73 -2.13 -8.77
CA VAL A 93 -8.86 -3.03 -7.62
C VAL A 93 -10.25 -3.69 -7.60
N ALA A 94 -11.32 -2.94 -7.89
CA ALA A 94 -12.66 -3.50 -8.01
C ALA A 94 -12.78 -4.55 -9.13
N ARG A 95 -12.12 -4.34 -10.28
CA ARG A 95 -12.05 -5.33 -11.36
C ARG A 95 -11.38 -6.62 -10.88
N ILE A 96 -10.27 -6.51 -10.15
CA ILE A 96 -9.55 -7.67 -9.61
C ILE A 96 -10.44 -8.42 -8.61
N THR A 97 -10.99 -7.72 -7.62
CA THR A 97 -11.87 -8.32 -6.60
C THR A 97 -13.11 -8.96 -7.23
N GLY A 98 -13.74 -8.32 -8.22
CA GLY A 98 -14.90 -8.86 -8.91
C GLY A 98 -14.60 -10.18 -9.64
N ALA A 99 -13.46 -10.27 -10.31
CA ALA A 99 -13.03 -11.50 -10.99
C ALA A 99 -12.79 -12.65 -10.00
N LEU A 100 -12.18 -12.37 -8.84
CA LEU A 100 -11.96 -13.38 -7.80
C LEU A 100 -13.27 -13.84 -7.15
N THR A 101 -14.17 -12.91 -6.83
CA THR A 101 -15.48 -13.22 -6.22
C THR A 101 -16.30 -14.17 -7.10
N ALA A 102 -16.28 -13.96 -8.42
CA ALA A 102 -17.04 -14.75 -9.39
C ALA A 102 -16.68 -16.25 -9.40
N VAL A 103 -15.45 -16.61 -9.01
CA VAL A 103 -14.96 -17.99 -8.95
C VAL A 103 -14.74 -18.49 -7.52
N SER A 104 -15.05 -17.66 -6.51
CA SER A 104 -14.87 -18.03 -5.11
C SER A 104 -15.84 -19.15 -4.69
N GLU A 105 -15.50 -19.89 -3.63
CA GLU A 105 -16.39 -20.94 -3.09
C GLU A 105 -17.72 -20.40 -2.53
N ASN A 106 -17.83 -19.07 -2.37
CA ASN A 106 -19.07 -18.39 -2.00
C ASN A 106 -19.33 -17.16 -2.89
N PRO A 107 -19.80 -17.34 -4.14
CA PRO A 107 -20.04 -16.23 -5.08
C PRO A 107 -21.14 -15.26 -4.66
N GLN A 108 -21.97 -15.63 -3.67
CA GLN A 108 -23.01 -14.76 -3.11
C GLN A 108 -22.47 -13.81 -2.03
N GLN A 109 -21.21 -13.99 -1.60
CA GLN A 109 -20.55 -13.08 -0.67
C GLN A 109 -20.23 -11.75 -1.36
N SER A 110 -20.82 -10.66 -0.87
CA SER A 110 -20.40 -9.32 -1.28
C SER A 110 -19.09 -8.94 -0.59
N TYR A 111 -18.17 -8.33 -1.33
CA TYR A 111 -16.91 -7.80 -0.80
C TYR A 111 -16.85 -6.29 -0.95
N ARG A 112 -16.47 -5.59 0.13
CA ARG A 112 -16.13 -4.16 0.13
C ARG A 112 -14.61 -4.06 0.17
N ILE A 113 -14.01 -3.63 -0.93
CA ILE A 113 -12.57 -3.39 -1.00
C ILE A 113 -12.27 -1.91 -0.72
N THR A 114 -11.41 -1.65 0.26
CA THR A 114 -10.97 -0.31 0.64
C THR A 114 -9.46 -0.17 0.42
N ILE A 115 -9.07 0.88 -0.31
CA ILE A 115 -7.66 1.24 -0.44
C ILE A 115 -7.28 2.12 0.77
N LEU A 116 -6.29 1.69 1.53
CA LEU A 116 -5.78 2.40 2.71
C LEU A 116 -4.66 3.37 2.33
N ASN A 117 -4.69 4.59 2.88
CA ASN A 117 -3.73 5.66 2.60
C ASN A 117 -2.36 5.48 3.29
N SER A 118 -1.89 4.24 3.40
CA SER A 118 -0.63 3.92 4.05
C SER A 118 0.47 3.50 3.05
N PRO A 119 1.73 3.94 3.26
CA PRO A 119 2.86 3.46 2.48
C PRO A 119 3.31 2.04 2.88
N ALA A 120 2.80 1.49 3.98
CA ALA A 120 3.06 0.11 4.37
C ALA A 120 2.63 -0.86 3.26
N ILE A 121 3.28 -2.01 3.15
CA ILE A 121 2.88 -3.09 2.23
C ILE A 121 2.01 -4.06 3.03
N ASN A 122 0.71 -3.85 2.93
CA ASN A 122 -0.25 -4.70 3.62
C ASN A 122 -1.55 -4.88 2.84
N ALA A 123 -2.21 -6.01 3.09
CA ALA A 123 -3.58 -6.30 2.76
C ALA A 123 -4.14 -7.27 3.80
N PHE A 124 -5.42 -7.17 4.09
CA PHE A 124 -6.07 -8.09 5.02
C PHE A 124 -7.59 -8.10 4.80
N ALA A 125 -8.24 -9.14 5.33
CA ALA A 125 -9.69 -9.22 5.37
C ALA A 125 -10.24 -9.18 6.80
N LEU A 126 -11.42 -8.59 6.96
CA LEU A 126 -12.26 -8.78 8.14
C LEU A 126 -13.50 -9.62 7.80
N PRO A 127 -14.13 -10.24 8.82
CA PRO A 127 -15.42 -10.92 8.64
C PRO A 127 -16.47 -10.00 7.98
N GLY A 128 -17.39 -10.59 7.20
CA GLY A 128 -18.39 -9.84 6.46
C GLY A 128 -17.86 -9.11 5.22
N GLY A 129 -16.90 -9.72 4.52
CA GLY A 129 -16.49 -9.26 3.19
C GLY A 129 -15.71 -7.95 3.12
N TYR A 130 -15.22 -7.42 4.23
CA TYR A 130 -14.34 -6.24 4.19
C TYR A 130 -12.93 -6.68 3.80
N LEU A 131 -12.45 -6.15 2.67
CA LEU A 131 -11.09 -6.33 2.19
C LEU A 131 -10.36 -4.99 2.25
N TYR A 132 -9.10 -5.03 2.60
CA TYR A 132 -8.24 -3.86 2.67
C TYR A 132 -6.97 -4.10 1.87
N VAL A 133 -6.54 -3.09 1.14
CA VAL A 133 -5.25 -3.08 0.45
C VAL A 133 -4.60 -1.72 0.63
N THR A 134 -3.31 -1.69 0.94
CA THR A 134 -2.56 -0.44 1.07
C THR A 134 -2.06 0.06 -0.27
N ARG A 135 -1.93 1.39 -0.42
CA ARG A 135 -1.26 1.96 -1.60
C ARG A 135 0.23 1.57 -1.69
N GLY A 136 0.89 1.26 -0.57
CA GLY A 136 2.24 0.69 -0.55
C GLY A 136 2.32 -0.68 -1.25
N LEU A 137 1.36 -1.57 -0.97
CA LEU A 137 1.27 -2.85 -1.67
C LEU A 137 1.01 -2.69 -3.17
N LEU A 138 0.11 -1.78 -3.55
CA LEU A 138 -0.14 -1.44 -4.96
C LEU A 138 1.07 -0.78 -5.64
N ALA A 139 1.95 -0.10 -4.90
CA ALA A 139 3.18 0.43 -5.46
C ALA A 139 4.26 -0.66 -5.66
N LEU A 140 4.30 -1.68 -4.79
CA LEU A 140 5.25 -2.79 -4.89
C LEU A 140 4.87 -3.77 -6.00
N ALA A 141 3.61 -4.20 -6.07
CA ALA A 141 3.15 -5.19 -7.04
C ALA A 141 3.41 -4.74 -8.49
N ASN A 142 3.68 -5.70 -9.37
CA ASN A 142 4.18 -5.47 -10.72
C ASN A 142 3.14 -5.71 -11.81
N ASP A 143 2.04 -6.36 -11.48
CA ASP A 143 0.93 -6.62 -12.38
C ASP A 143 -0.35 -6.94 -11.59
N ALA A 144 -1.48 -7.03 -12.29
CA ALA A 144 -2.79 -7.27 -11.67
C ALA A 144 -2.84 -8.64 -10.98
N SER A 145 -2.20 -9.65 -11.56
CA SER A 145 -2.19 -11.00 -11.01
C SER A 145 -1.49 -11.08 -9.64
N GLU A 146 -0.47 -10.26 -9.36
CA GLU A 146 0.16 -10.22 -8.03
C GLU A 146 -0.79 -9.65 -6.97
N VAL A 147 -1.52 -8.58 -7.29
CA VAL A 147 -2.55 -8.05 -6.38
C VAL A 147 -3.69 -9.05 -6.23
N ALA A 148 -4.10 -9.71 -7.31
CA ALA A 148 -5.11 -10.75 -7.27
C ALA A 148 -4.66 -11.93 -6.39
N ALA A 149 -3.38 -12.31 -6.43
CA ALA A 149 -2.85 -13.38 -5.59
C ALA A 149 -2.99 -13.04 -4.11
N VAL A 150 -2.60 -11.81 -3.71
CA VAL A 150 -2.76 -11.34 -2.33
C VAL A 150 -4.23 -11.31 -1.91
N LEU A 151 -5.11 -10.72 -2.74
CA LEU A 151 -6.53 -10.64 -2.40
C LEU A 151 -7.18 -12.03 -2.33
N SER A 152 -6.80 -12.96 -3.20
CA SER A 152 -7.29 -14.33 -3.17
C SER A 152 -6.85 -15.09 -1.90
N HIS A 153 -5.63 -14.81 -1.41
CA HIS A 153 -5.12 -15.32 -0.14
C HIS A 153 -5.94 -14.79 1.04
N GLU A 154 -6.23 -13.49 1.06
CA GLU A 154 -7.07 -12.88 2.09
C GLU A 154 -8.52 -13.41 2.06
N MET A 155 -9.08 -13.57 0.87
CA MET A 155 -10.39 -14.21 0.69
C MET A 155 -10.37 -15.67 1.17
N ALA A 156 -9.29 -16.40 0.95
CA ALA A 156 -9.13 -17.76 1.44
C ALA A 156 -9.12 -17.84 2.98
N HIS A 157 -8.50 -16.88 3.67
CA HIS A 157 -8.59 -16.79 5.14
C HIS A 157 -10.03 -16.58 5.62
N VAL A 158 -10.83 -15.80 4.90
CA VAL A 158 -12.26 -15.60 5.21
C VAL A 158 -13.04 -16.89 4.99
N THR A 159 -12.91 -17.52 3.83
CA THR A 159 -13.64 -18.75 3.47
C THR A 159 -13.29 -19.89 4.42
N ALA A 160 -12.02 -20.03 4.80
CA ALA A 160 -11.56 -21.04 5.75
C ALA A 160 -11.82 -20.67 7.24
N ASN A 161 -12.47 -19.54 7.52
CA ASN A 161 -12.78 -19.02 8.85
C ASN A 161 -11.55 -18.86 9.77
N HIS A 162 -10.36 -18.63 9.21
CA HIS A 162 -9.11 -18.54 9.98
C HIS A 162 -9.14 -17.38 10.98
N GLY A 163 -9.72 -16.23 10.61
CA GLY A 163 -9.85 -15.07 11.51
C GLY A 163 -10.73 -15.36 12.74
N ILE A 164 -11.80 -16.15 12.57
CA ILE A 164 -12.69 -16.54 13.69
C ILE A 164 -11.96 -17.51 14.62
N GLN A 165 -11.26 -18.49 14.07
CA GLN A 165 -10.44 -19.41 14.86
C GLN A 165 -9.35 -18.66 15.65
N ARG A 166 -8.76 -17.61 15.06
CA ARG A 166 -7.78 -16.75 15.74
C ARG A 166 -8.42 -16.00 16.90
N GLN A 167 -9.56 -15.34 16.66
CA GLN A 167 -10.28 -14.63 17.72
C GLN A 167 -10.64 -15.56 18.90
N GLN A 168 -11.11 -16.78 18.61
CA GLN A 168 -11.40 -17.78 19.65
C GLN A 168 -10.14 -18.17 20.46
N ARG A 169 -8.97 -18.26 19.81
CA ARG A 169 -7.69 -18.51 20.50
C ARG A 169 -7.26 -17.32 21.35
N GLU A 170 -7.41 -16.10 20.85
CA GLU A 170 -7.13 -14.88 21.62
C GLU A 170 -8.03 -14.78 22.86
N GLU A 171 -9.33 -15.04 22.72
CA GLU A 171 -10.28 -15.06 23.83
C GLU A 171 -9.91 -16.15 24.86
N ALA A 172 -9.57 -17.36 24.40
CA ALA A 172 -9.13 -18.45 25.27
C ALA A 172 -7.81 -18.13 26.00
N GLU A 173 -6.86 -17.46 25.35
CA GLU A 173 -5.60 -17.04 25.97
C GLU A 173 -5.79 -15.86 26.93
N VAL A 174 -6.71 -14.93 26.66
CA VAL A 174 -7.08 -13.88 27.63
C VAL A 174 -7.66 -14.50 28.91
N ILE A 175 -8.45 -15.57 28.78
CA ILE A 175 -8.98 -16.31 29.95
C ILE A 175 -7.83 -17.05 30.67
N ALA A 176 -6.97 -17.75 29.94
CA ALA A 176 -5.85 -18.49 30.54
C ALA A 176 -4.79 -17.58 31.20
N SER A 177 -4.49 -16.43 30.59
CA SER A 177 -3.53 -15.45 31.13
C SER A 177 -4.03 -14.74 32.38
N ARG A 178 -5.34 -14.59 32.57
CA ARG A 178 -5.91 -14.13 33.86
C ARG A 178 -5.57 -15.10 35.00
N VAL A 179 -5.72 -16.41 34.77
CA VAL A 179 -5.38 -17.47 35.75
C VAL A 179 -3.87 -17.49 36.07
N VAL A 180 -3.01 -17.28 35.08
CA VAL A 180 -1.55 -17.25 35.29
C VAL A 180 -1.07 -15.95 35.95
N SER A 181 -1.71 -14.81 35.63
CA SER A 181 -1.38 -13.51 36.23
C SER A 181 -1.71 -13.43 37.73
N GLU A 182 -2.70 -14.20 38.19
CA GLU A 182 -2.99 -14.38 39.63
C GLU A 182 -1.90 -15.16 40.37
N VAL A 183 -1.02 -15.88 39.66
CA VAL A 183 -0.01 -16.79 40.27
C VAL A 183 1.44 -16.28 40.14
N LEU A 184 1.80 -15.47 39.13
CA LEU A 184 3.22 -15.20 38.77
C LEU A 184 3.60 -13.70 38.60
N SER A 185 2.91 -12.80 39.30
CA SER A 185 2.70 -11.37 38.99
C SER A 185 3.90 -10.38 38.94
N SER A 186 5.18 -10.75 38.76
CA SER A 186 6.27 -9.73 38.78
C SER A 186 7.46 -9.85 37.83
N ASP A 187 7.56 -10.88 36.98
CA ASP A 187 8.77 -11.04 36.14
C ASP A 187 8.68 -10.31 34.77
N LEU A 188 9.70 -9.52 34.45
CA LEU A 188 9.89 -8.84 33.16
C LEU A 188 10.03 -9.85 32.02
N ALA A 189 10.64 -11.01 32.26
CA ALA A 189 10.69 -12.10 31.28
C ALA A 189 9.28 -12.65 31.01
N GLY A 190 8.42 -12.70 32.02
CA GLY A 190 6.99 -13.02 31.88
C GLY A 190 6.24 -12.00 31.01
N LYS A 191 6.47 -10.70 31.20
CA LYS A 191 5.87 -9.65 30.36
C LYS A 191 6.35 -9.72 28.90
N GLN A 192 7.62 -9.99 28.65
CA GLN A 192 8.17 -10.17 27.31
C GLN A 192 7.70 -11.47 26.65
N ALA A 193 7.51 -12.54 27.42
CA ALA A 193 6.92 -13.78 26.95
C ALA A 193 5.45 -13.57 26.56
N LEU A 194 4.68 -12.82 27.35
CA LEU A 194 3.30 -12.42 27.05
C LEU A 194 3.20 -11.55 25.80
N ALA A 195 4.08 -10.57 25.62
CA ALA A 195 4.11 -9.73 24.42
C ALA A 195 4.42 -10.54 23.15
N ARG A 196 5.41 -11.46 23.23
CA ARG A 196 5.71 -12.42 22.15
C ARG A 196 4.58 -13.42 21.90
N GLY A 197 3.87 -13.83 22.96
CA GLY A 197 2.67 -14.65 22.88
C GLY A 197 1.55 -13.95 22.10
N LYS A 198 1.27 -12.68 22.43
CA LYS A 198 0.28 -11.86 21.71
C LYS A 198 0.60 -11.66 20.23
N LEU A 199 1.87 -11.40 19.88
CA LEU A 199 2.29 -11.30 18.47
C LEU A 199 2.14 -12.64 17.73
N ARG A 200 2.47 -13.76 18.39
CA ARG A 200 2.27 -15.11 17.83
C ARG A 200 0.80 -15.47 17.65
N LEU A 201 -0.08 -15.00 18.55
CA LEU A 201 -1.52 -15.15 18.41
C LEU A 201 -2.08 -14.33 17.25
N ALA A 202 -1.54 -13.13 17.02
CA ALA A 202 -1.97 -12.26 15.94
C ALA A 202 -1.64 -12.82 14.54
N ALA A 203 -0.55 -13.57 14.43
CA ALA A 203 -0.13 -14.25 13.19
C ALA A 203 -0.94 -15.53 12.92
N PHE A 204 -1.15 -15.84 11.64
CA PHE A 204 -1.74 -17.13 11.26
C PHE A 204 -0.75 -18.28 11.43
N SER A 205 -1.27 -19.45 11.79
CA SER A 205 -0.44 -20.65 11.89
C SER A 205 0.06 -21.09 10.50
N ARG A 206 1.20 -21.79 10.47
CA ARG A 206 1.77 -22.30 9.20
C ARG A 206 0.76 -23.12 8.39
N ASN A 207 -0.06 -23.95 9.04
CA ASN A 207 -1.06 -24.76 8.34
C ASN A 207 -2.17 -23.89 7.74
N GLN A 208 -2.57 -22.82 8.42
CA GLN A 208 -3.57 -21.87 7.90
C GLN A 208 -3.01 -21.11 6.70
N GLU A 209 -1.75 -20.69 6.72
CA GLU A 209 -1.08 -20.06 5.58
C GLU A 209 -1.00 -21.01 4.38
N LEU A 210 -0.57 -22.27 4.57
CA LEU A 210 -0.49 -23.24 3.47
C LEU A 210 -1.88 -23.56 2.89
N GLN A 211 -2.91 -23.64 3.74
CA GLN A 211 -4.28 -23.84 3.28
C GLN A 211 -4.77 -22.63 2.46
N ALA A 212 -4.51 -21.41 2.94
CA ALA A 212 -4.86 -20.19 2.24
C ALA A 212 -4.13 -20.06 0.89
N ASP A 213 -2.83 -20.40 0.85
CA ASP A 213 -2.04 -20.43 -0.39
C ASP A 213 -2.66 -21.37 -1.43
N VAL A 214 -3.08 -22.58 -1.03
CA VAL A 214 -3.70 -23.57 -1.94
C VAL A 214 -5.03 -23.06 -2.50
N ILE A 215 -5.90 -22.55 -1.62
CA ILE A 215 -7.21 -22.02 -2.03
C ILE A 215 -7.02 -20.81 -2.94
N GLY A 216 -6.11 -19.89 -2.57
CA GLY A 216 -5.80 -18.68 -3.30
C GLY A 216 -5.24 -18.96 -4.70
N VAL A 217 -4.24 -19.85 -4.83
CA VAL A 217 -3.67 -20.22 -6.14
C VAL A 217 -4.70 -20.85 -7.06
N ARG A 218 -5.60 -21.70 -6.53
CA ARG A 218 -6.70 -22.25 -7.32
C ARG A 218 -7.65 -21.14 -7.79
N MET A 219 -8.08 -20.27 -6.87
CA MET A 219 -8.96 -19.14 -7.19
C MET A 219 -8.34 -18.21 -8.25
N LEU A 220 -7.03 -17.97 -8.16
CA LEU A 220 -6.27 -17.15 -9.10
C LEU A 220 -6.30 -17.75 -10.52
N GLY A 221 -6.00 -19.05 -10.63
CA GLY A 221 -6.02 -19.76 -11.91
C GLY A 221 -7.42 -19.87 -12.51
N GLU A 222 -8.44 -20.14 -11.68
CA GLU A 222 -9.85 -20.19 -12.12
C GLU A 222 -10.38 -18.82 -12.56
N ALA A 223 -9.92 -17.74 -11.92
CA ALA A 223 -10.21 -16.35 -12.34
C ALA A 223 -9.47 -15.94 -13.63
N GLY A 224 -8.61 -16.80 -14.18
CA GLY A 224 -7.87 -16.56 -15.41
C GLY A 224 -6.60 -15.70 -15.24
N TYR A 225 -6.16 -15.44 -14.00
CA TYR A 225 -4.90 -14.76 -13.73
C TYR A 225 -3.71 -15.73 -13.78
N ASP A 226 -2.50 -15.19 -13.93
CA ASP A 226 -1.26 -15.97 -13.82
C ASP A 226 -1.19 -16.71 -12.47
N PRO A 227 -1.27 -18.06 -12.45
CA PRO A 227 -1.30 -18.84 -11.23
C PRO A 227 0.03 -18.80 -10.45
N TYR A 228 1.13 -18.36 -11.09
CA TYR A 228 2.43 -18.20 -10.46
C TYR A 228 2.59 -16.86 -9.72
N ALA A 229 1.59 -15.96 -9.77
CA ALA A 229 1.73 -14.62 -9.21
C ALA A 229 1.91 -14.59 -7.69
N ALA A 230 1.35 -15.56 -6.94
CA ALA A 230 1.59 -15.68 -5.51
C ALA A 230 3.09 -15.86 -5.19
N ALA A 231 3.76 -16.75 -5.93
CA ALA A 231 5.20 -16.98 -5.76
C ALA A 231 6.02 -15.73 -6.13
N ARG A 232 5.68 -15.07 -7.26
CA ARG A 232 6.36 -13.83 -7.69
C ARG A 232 6.20 -12.68 -6.70
N PHE A 233 5.01 -12.54 -6.12
CA PHE A 233 4.77 -11.52 -5.12
C PHE A 233 5.53 -11.81 -3.82
N LEU A 234 5.55 -13.07 -3.35
CA LEU A 234 6.37 -13.48 -2.19
C LEU A 234 7.87 -13.23 -2.42
N ASP A 235 8.38 -13.45 -3.64
CA ASP A 235 9.76 -13.12 -4.02
C ASP A 235 10.01 -11.59 -3.98
N SER A 236 9.05 -10.80 -4.45
CA SER A 236 9.09 -9.33 -4.38
C SER A 236 9.07 -8.84 -2.94
N MET A 237 8.25 -9.43 -2.08
CA MET A 237 8.21 -9.16 -0.64
C MET A 237 9.52 -9.52 0.05
N ALA A 238 10.13 -10.67 -0.27
CA ALA A 238 11.44 -11.04 0.27
C ALA A 238 12.53 -10.04 -0.16
N THR A 239 12.44 -9.54 -1.40
CA THR A 239 13.36 -8.51 -1.91
C THR A 239 13.12 -7.17 -1.24
N TYR A 240 11.87 -6.78 -1.03
CA TYR A 240 11.50 -5.58 -0.26
C TYR A 240 12.01 -5.70 1.18
N SER A 241 11.75 -6.83 1.84
CA SER A 241 12.24 -7.09 3.19
C SER A 241 13.75 -6.95 3.27
N ARG A 242 14.54 -7.49 2.32
CA ARG A 242 16.01 -7.27 2.28
C ARG A 242 16.40 -5.83 1.97
N PHE A 243 15.69 -5.16 1.07
CA PHE A 243 15.92 -3.75 0.77
C PHE A 243 15.72 -2.90 2.03
N SER A 244 14.71 -3.24 2.83
CA SER A 244 14.40 -2.64 4.12
C SER A 244 15.29 -3.16 5.26
N ALA A 245 15.79 -4.41 5.24
CA ALA A 245 16.49 -5.10 6.32
C ALA A 245 18.02 -4.89 6.35
N VAL A 246 18.58 -4.14 5.40
CA VAL A 246 19.84 -3.41 5.66
C VAL A 246 19.63 -2.38 6.79
N ASP A 247 18.37 -2.18 7.20
CA ASP A 247 17.89 -1.51 8.40
C ASP A 247 17.22 -2.55 9.35
N PRO A 248 17.95 -3.10 10.36
CA PRO A 248 17.47 -4.22 11.19
C PRO A 248 16.29 -3.93 12.13
N GLU A 249 15.85 -2.67 12.23
CA GLU A 249 14.95 -2.15 13.29
C GLU A 249 13.64 -1.54 12.74
N ALA A 250 13.33 -1.75 11.45
CA ALA A 250 12.05 -1.33 10.86
C ALA A 250 10.89 -1.96 11.63
N ASP A 251 9.92 -1.16 12.08
CA ASP A 251 8.69 -1.69 12.69
C ASP A 251 7.88 -2.44 11.62
N GLN A 252 8.20 -3.72 11.47
CA GLN A 252 7.54 -4.62 10.53
C GLN A 252 6.17 -5.05 11.04
N SER A 253 5.71 -4.63 12.23
CA SER A 253 4.48 -5.16 12.87
C SER A 253 3.21 -4.97 12.04
N LEU A 254 3.17 -3.94 11.19
CA LEU A 254 2.06 -3.66 10.26
C LEU A 254 2.38 -4.07 8.80
N ASP A 255 3.53 -4.69 8.56
CA ASP A 255 3.88 -5.31 7.29
C ASP A 255 3.11 -6.63 7.12
N PHE A 256 2.75 -6.98 5.89
CA PHE A 256 2.08 -8.24 5.58
C PHE A 256 2.84 -9.46 6.12
N LEU A 257 4.19 -9.41 6.16
CA LEU A 257 5.01 -10.51 6.68
C LEU A 257 4.92 -10.73 8.19
N SER A 258 4.39 -9.77 8.96
CA SER A 258 4.18 -9.95 10.40
C SER A 258 2.98 -10.83 10.70
N SER A 259 1.87 -10.68 9.96
CA SER A 259 0.70 -11.54 10.09
C SER A 259 0.77 -12.79 9.21
N HIS A 260 1.49 -12.72 8.08
CA HIS A 260 1.68 -13.78 7.09
C HIS A 260 3.18 -14.07 6.87
N PRO A 261 3.85 -14.78 7.80
CA PRO A 261 5.28 -15.04 7.69
C PRO A 261 5.65 -15.68 6.34
N ASN A 262 6.68 -15.13 5.69
CA ASN A 262 7.25 -15.75 4.50
C ASN A 262 7.98 -17.04 4.88
N ALA A 263 7.79 -18.10 4.12
CA ALA A 263 8.56 -19.34 4.25
C ALA A 263 8.86 -19.89 2.86
N PRO A 264 10.10 -20.37 2.58
CA PRO A 264 10.44 -20.99 1.29
C PRO A 264 9.45 -22.07 0.85
N GLN A 265 8.92 -22.83 1.82
CA GLN A 265 7.91 -23.85 1.60
C GLN A 265 6.61 -23.31 0.96
N ARG A 266 6.20 -22.07 1.27
CA ARG A 266 5.03 -21.42 0.67
C ARG A 266 5.25 -21.11 -0.80
N VAL A 267 6.42 -20.57 -1.15
CA VAL A 267 6.81 -20.31 -2.55
C VAL A 267 6.80 -21.61 -3.35
N ASP A 268 7.41 -22.67 -2.80
CA ASP A 268 7.44 -23.98 -3.45
C ASP A 268 6.03 -24.58 -3.60
N LEU A 269 5.19 -24.45 -2.57
CA LEU A 269 3.81 -24.92 -2.61
C LEU A 269 3.00 -24.17 -3.67
N ALA A 270 3.06 -22.83 -3.68
CA ALA A 270 2.39 -22.00 -4.67
C ALA A 270 2.80 -22.39 -6.10
N ARG A 271 4.11 -22.54 -6.37
CA ARG A 271 4.62 -22.99 -7.67
C ARG A 271 4.16 -24.40 -8.04
N ARG A 272 4.05 -25.33 -7.06
CA ARG A 272 3.54 -26.68 -7.32
C ARG A 272 2.05 -26.67 -7.68
N HIS A 273 1.23 -25.94 -6.94
CA HIS A 273 -0.21 -25.85 -7.24
C HIS A 273 -0.47 -25.11 -8.55
N ALA A 274 0.32 -24.09 -8.87
CA ALA A 274 0.23 -23.36 -10.13
C ALA A 274 0.44 -24.26 -11.36
N ARG A 275 1.29 -25.29 -11.27
CA ARG A 275 1.54 -26.24 -12.37
C ARG A 275 0.30 -27.01 -12.82
N ALA A 276 -0.73 -27.12 -11.98
CA ALA A 276 -1.99 -27.75 -12.38
C ALA A 276 -2.69 -26.98 -13.52
N PHE A 277 -2.40 -25.68 -13.66
CA PHE A 277 -2.93 -24.83 -14.72
C PHE A 277 -2.01 -24.73 -15.95
N GLY A 278 -0.79 -25.26 -15.86
CA GLY A 278 0.21 -25.26 -16.94
C GLY A 278 1.59 -24.75 -16.51
N PRO A 279 2.60 -24.82 -17.39
CA PRO A 279 3.94 -24.29 -17.13
C PRO A 279 3.98 -22.78 -16.86
N GLU A 280 4.97 -22.33 -16.09
CA GLU A 280 5.19 -20.90 -15.79
C GLU A 280 5.37 -20.08 -17.07
N GLY A 281 4.63 -18.97 -17.17
CA GLY A 281 4.63 -18.10 -18.34
C GLY A 281 3.76 -18.56 -19.51
N THR A 282 3.03 -19.67 -19.38
CA THR A 282 2.15 -20.19 -20.46
C THR A 282 0.66 -20.11 -20.15
N SER A 283 0.29 -19.84 -18.89
CA SER A 283 -1.09 -19.84 -18.41
C SER A 283 -1.44 -18.56 -17.66
N GLY A 284 -2.68 -18.10 -17.85
CA GLY A 284 -3.25 -16.94 -17.17
C GLY A 284 -2.75 -15.59 -17.68
N ASP A 285 -3.57 -14.56 -17.50
CA ASP A 285 -3.20 -13.17 -17.78
C ASP A 285 -2.51 -12.56 -16.56
N ARG A 286 -1.36 -11.93 -16.78
CA ARG A 286 -0.69 -11.12 -15.74
C ARG A 286 -1.42 -9.80 -15.54
N GLY A 287 -2.01 -9.25 -16.60
CA GLY A 287 -2.72 -7.99 -16.58
C GLY A 287 -1.82 -6.77 -16.39
N ARG A 288 -0.54 -6.87 -16.78
CA ARG A 288 0.48 -5.87 -16.49
C ARG A 288 0.14 -4.48 -17.05
N ASP A 289 -0.33 -4.39 -18.29
CA ASP A 289 -0.55 -3.09 -18.94
C ASP A 289 -1.68 -2.29 -18.29
N TYR A 290 -2.85 -2.89 -18.06
CA TYR A 290 -3.97 -2.20 -17.42
C TYR A 290 -3.70 -1.97 -15.93
N TYR A 291 -2.89 -2.83 -15.29
CA TYR A 291 -2.42 -2.61 -13.93
C TYR A 291 -1.54 -1.37 -13.84
N LEU A 292 -0.47 -1.30 -14.65
CA LEU A 292 0.43 -0.16 -14.69
C LEU A 292 -0.31 1.12 -15.05
N ALA A 293 -1.26 1.06 -15.99
CA ALA A 293 -2.18 2.16 -16.18
C ALA A 293 -2.88 2.49 -14.86
N GLY A 294 -3.60 1.55 -14.26
CA GLY A 294 -4.39 1.75 -13.04
C GLY A 294 -3.65 2.42 -11.86
N ILE A 295 -2.35 2.14 -11.68
CA ILE A 295 -1.53 2.71 -10.59
C ILE A 295 -0.71 3.95 -10.98
N ASP A 296 -0.65 4.34 -12.26
CA ASP A 296 0.10 5.51 -12.68
C ASP A 296 -0.49 6.78 -12.07
N GLY A 297 0.30 7.45 -11.23
CA GLY A 297 -0.07 8.64 -10.49
C GLY A 297 -0.40 8.41 -9.02
N ILE A 298 -0.47 7.17 -8.50
CA ILE A 298 -0.75 6.96 -7.07
C ILE A 298 0.35 7.55 -6.20
N LEU A 299 -0.02 7.99 -5.00
CA LEU A 299 0.89 8.53 -4.00
C LEU A 299 1.86 7.44 -3.51
N TYR A 300 3.15 7.75 -3.50
CA TYR A 300 4.23 6.90 -3.00
C TYR A 300 4.88 7.51 -1.75
N GLY A 301 5.20 6.68 -0.75
CA GLY A 301 5.76 7.14 0.53
C GLY A 301 4.71 7.86 1.38
N ASP A 302 5.09 8.68 2.33
CA ASP A 302 4.13 9.28 3.27
C ASP A 302 3.13 10.26 2.60
N SER A 303 2.01 10.50 3.27
CA SER A 303 0.98 11.42 2.79
C SER A 303 1.28 12.88 3.18
N PRO A 304 0.90 13.88 2.34
CA PRO A 304 1.06 15.30 2.69
C PRO A 304 0.44 15.69 4.05
N GLN A 305 -0.63 14.98 4.44
CA GLN A 305 -1.38 15.18 5.67
C GLN A 305 -0.65 14.66 6.91
N GLU A 306 0.23 13.66 6.75
CA GLU A 306 1.03 13.06 7.83
C GLU A 306 2.47 13.60 7.86
N GLY A 307 2.85 14.41 6.87
CA GLY A 307 4.24 14.81 6.64
C GLY A 307 5.02 13.76 5.85
N TYR A 308 6.29 14.06 5.58
CA TYR A 308 7.17 13.27 4.72
C TYR A 308 8.46 12.94 5.42
N VAL A 309 8.94 11.73 5.20
CA VAL A 309 10.31 11.32 5.48
C VAL A 309 11.15 11.45 4.21
N ARG A 310 12.30 12.13 4.32
CA ARG A 310 13.33 12.24 3.28
C ARG A 310 14.69 11.99 3.90
N GLY A 311 15.19 10.76 3.77
CA GLY A 311 16.39 10.33 4.48
C GLY A 311 16.14 10.38 5.99
N GLN A 312 16.92 11.19 6.71
CA GLN A 312 16.82 11.37 8.17
C GLN A 312 15.96 12.59 8.56
N THR A 313 15.33 13.26 7.60
CA THR A 313 14.54 14.46 7.86
C THR A 313 13.05 14.12 7.81
N PHE A 314 12.33 14.55 8.84
CA PHE A 314 10.88 14.64 8.81
C PHE A 314 10.45 16.07 8.43
N LEU A 315 9.50 16.20 7.50
CA LEU A 315 8.97 17.47 7.01
C LEU A 315 7.44 17.46 6.99
N HIS A 316 6.79 18.48 7.53
CA HIS A 316 5.33 18.57 7.45
C HIS A 316 4.89 19.93 6.92
N GLY A 317 4.47 19.95 5.65
CA GLY A 317 4.14 21.19 4.93
C GLY A 317 3.00 21.99 5.57
N GLN A 318 1.91 21.33 5.97
CA GLN A 318 0.77 22.00 6.61
C GLN A 318 1.07 22.52 8.02
N LEU A 319 1.81 21.74 8.84
CA LEU A 319 2.22 22.18 10.17
C LEU A 319 3.39 23.18 10.12
N GLY A 320 4.09 23.28 8.98
CA GLY A 320 5.22 24.20 8.79
C GLY A 320 6.46 23.83 9.61
N ILE A 321 6.66 22.55 9.92
CA ILE A 321 7.75 22.07 10.79
C ILE A 321 8.66 21.08 10.06
N ARG A 322 9.92 21.04 10.49
CA ARG A 322 10.86 19.97 10.15
C ARG A 322 11.80 19.69 11.31
N PHE A 323 12.36 18.49 11.32
CA PHE A 323 13.48 18.11 12.19
C PHE A 323 14.27 16.96 11.57
N ASP A 324 15.49 16.75 12.07
CA ASP A 324 16.39 15.69 11.62
C ASP A 324 16.62 14.71 12.76
N VAL A 325 16.50 13.41 12.50
CA VAL A 325 16.95 12.36 13.43
C VAL A 325 18.45 12.08 13.24
N PRO A 326 19.15 11.49 14.22
CA PRO A 326 20.57 11.18 14.06
C PRO A 326 20.83 10.19 12.91
N THR A 327 22.07 10.20 12.42
CA THR A 327 22.48 9.24 11.37
C THR A 327 22.40 7.80 11.85
N GLY A 328 21.85 6.95 10.96
CA GLY A 328 21.57 5.56 11.27
C GLY A 328 20.25 5.35 12.02
N PHE A 329 19.45 6.41 12.26
CA PHE A 329 18.08 6.24 12.72
C PHE A 329 17.15 6.01 11.55
N GLN A 330 16.17 5.15 11.79
CA GLN A 330 15.05 4.92 10.90
C GLN A 330 13.84 5.69 11.40
N ILE A 331 13.11 6.36 10.50
CA ILE A 331 11.86 7.04 10.83
C ILE A 331 10.67 6.18 10.35
N ASP A 332 9.71 5.96 11.25
CA ASP A 332 8.41 5.38 10.97
C ASP A 332 7.33 6.45 11.21
N ASN A 333 6.74 6.93 10.11
CA ASN A 333 5.71 7.97 10.14
C ASN A 333 4.32 7.35 10.26
N LYS A 334 3.70 7.45 11.45
CA LYS A 334 2.34 6.97 11.70
C LYS A 334 1.37 8.14 11.83
N ALA A 335 0.10 7.87 11.57
CA ALA A 335 -0.98 8.88 11.65
C ALA A 335 -1.03 9.66 12.97
N GLU A 336 -0.67 9.02 14.10
CA GLU A 336 -0.72 9.64 15.43
C GLU A 336 0.63 10.17 15.93
N ALA A 337 1.75 9.67 15.38
CA ALA A 337 3.09 9.98 15.86
C ALA A 337 4.16 9.59 14.83
N VAL A 338 5.26 10.33 14.84
CA VAL A 338 6.50 9.95 14.17
C VAL A 338 7.39 9.23 15.16
N LEU A 339 7.72 7.98 14.88
CA LEU A 339 8.66 7.19 15.67
C LEU A 339 10.01 7.17 14.95
N ALA A 340 11.09 7.12 15.70
CA ALA A 340 12.39 6.80 15.12
C ALA A 340 13.22 5.91 16.03
N THR A 341 13.89 4.92 15.47
CA THR A 341 14.71 3.95 16.21
C THR A 341 16.14 3.97 15.68
N GLY A 342 17.11 3.76 16.58
CA GLY A 342 18.53 3.71 16.25
C GLY A 342 19.25 2.65 17.09
N ALA A 343 20.50 2.38 16.72
CA ALA A 343 21.32 1.36 17.37
C ALA A 343 21.42 1.53 18.90
N GLY A 344 21.49 0.42 19.63
CA GLY A 344 21.61 0.43 21.09
C GLY A 344 20.30 0.69 21.82
N GLU A 345 19.17 0.25 21.23
CA GLU A 345 17.81 0.42 21.77
C GLU A 345 17.45 1.91 22.01
N VAL A 346 17.89 2.82 21.15
CA VAL A 346 17.53 4.23 21.24
C VAL A 346 16.26 4.48 20.44
N ALA A 347 15.26 5.11 21.07
CA ALA A 347 13.99 5.40 20.43
C ALA A 347 13.58 6.87 20.63
N ILE A 348 12.90 7.42 19.63
CA ILE A 348 12.36 8.77 19.61
C ILE A 348 10.87 8.65 19.29
N ARG A 349 10.04 9.36 20.04
CA ARG A 349 8.65 9.62 19.69
C ARG A 349 8.46 11.11 19.53
N PHE A 350 7.92 11.50 18.39
CA PHE A 350 7.45 12.85 18.10
C PHE A 350 5.94 12.83 17.86
N ASP A 351 5.21 13.70 18.54
CA ASP A 351 3.81 13.96 18.24
C ASP A 351 3.44 15.42 18.56
N GLY A 352 2.20 15.80 18.25
CA GLY A 352 1.72 17.16 18.51
C GLY A 352 0.28 17.17 19.00
N ILE A 353 0.00 17.97 20.01
CA ILE A 353 -1.34 18.15 20.58
C ILE A 353 -1.81 19.60 20.41
N ALA A 354 -3.12 19.83 20.46
CA ALA A 354 -3.66 21.20 20.50
C ALA A 354 -3.31 21.88 21.83
N ASP A 355 -2.87 23.14 21.77
CA ASP A 355 -2.58 23.96 22.94
C ASP A 355 -3.81 24.78 23.36
N THR A 356 -4.80 24.09 23.92
CA THR A 356 -6.08 24.70 24.33
C THR A 356 -5.98 25.55 25.60
N SER A 357 -4.99 25.28 26.46
CA SER A 357 -4.86 25.92 27.77
C SER A 357 -3.88 27.09 27.80
N ARG A 358 -2.94 27.16 26.85
CA ARG A 358 -1.84 28.14 26.80
C ARG A 358 -1.09 28.35 28.12
N ARG A 359 -1.07 27.34 29.00
CA ARG A 359 -0.27 27.33 30.23
C ARG A 359 1.22 27.36 29.91
N SER A 360 2.09 27.68 30.87
CA SER A 360 3.54 27.63 30.63
C SER A 360 3.97 26.21 30.22
N LEU A 361 5.00 26.09 29.37
CA LEU A 361 5.46 24.77 28.92
C LEU A 361 6.07 23.93 30.04
N THR A 362 6.61 24.57 31.08
CA THR A 362 7.07 23.91 32.30
C THR A 362 5.91 23.31 33.09
N ASP A 363 4.81 24.06 33.27
CA ASP A 363 3.59 23.53 33.90
C ASP A 363 2.96 22.43 33.04
N TYR A 364 3.11 22.52 31.72
CA TYR A 364 2.66 21.48 30.80
C TYR A 364 3.38 20.16 31.00
N ILE A 365 4.71 20.17 31.13
CA ILE A 365 5.48 18.96 31.44
C ILE A 365 5.09 18.42 32.83
N ALA A 366 4.90 19.30 33.82
CA ALA A 366 4.57 18.93 35.19
C ALA A 366 3.16 18.31 35.38
N SER A 367 2.31 18.28 34.35
CA SER A 367 0.90 17.89 34.51
C SER A 367 0.62 16.38 34.58
N GLY A 368 1.65 15.55 34.76
CA GLY A 368 1.49 14.12 35.05
C GLY A 368 1.34 13.18 33.84
N TRP A 369 1.56 13.65 32.60
CA TRP A 369 1.52 12.79 31.40
C TRP A 369 2.84 12.07 31.12
N VAL A 370 3.93 12.44 31.82
CA VAL A 370 5.25 11.80 31.71
C VAL A 370 5.47 10.89 32.92
N THR A 371 5.49 9.58 32.69
CA THR A 371 5.82 8.59 33.74
C THR A 371 7.30 8.73 34.14
N GLY A 372 7.58 8.71 35.45
CA GLY A 372 8.95 8.76 35.98
C GLY A 372 9.65 10.12 35.83
N LEU A 373 8.90 11.19 35.56
CA LEU A 373 9.40 12.57 35.47
C LEU A 373 10.20 12.96 36.72
N LYS A 374 11.34 13.66 36.53
CA LYS A 374 12.16 14.24 37.60
C LYS A 374 11.85 15.74 37.69
N PRO A 375 11.03 16.20 38.65
CA PRO A 375 10.54 17.59 38.66
C PRO A 375 11.67 18.63 38.70
N ASP A 376 12.75 18.37 39.43
CA ASP A 376 13.89 19.29 39.58
C ASP A 376 14.68 19.51 38.28
N THR A 377 14.39 18.72 37.24
CA THR A 377 15.04 18.85 35.93
C THR A 377 14.22 19.67 34.93
N ILE A 378 12.98 20.02 35.28
CA ILE A 378 12.11 20.83 34.42
C ILE A 378 12.69 22.23 34.30
N ARG A 379 12.97 22.65 33.07
CA ARG A 379 13.47 24.01 32.80
C ARG A 379 12.96 24.55 31.47
N PRO A 380 12.71 25.87 31.38
CA PRO A 380 12.44 26.52 30.10
C PRO A 380 13.72 26.53 29.25
N ILE A 381 13.55 26.38 27.94
CA ILE A 381 14.62 26.50 26.94
C ILE A 381 14.08 27.23 25.71
N THR A 382 14.94 27.50 24.74
CA THR A 382 14.54 28.00 23.42
C THR A 382 15.07 27.04 22.37
N VAL A 383 14.22 26.68 21.40
CA VAL A 383 14.58 25.81 20.28
C VAL A 383 14.42 26.63 18.99
N ASN A 384 15.53 27.04 18.39
CA ASN A 384 15.53 27.83 17.14
C ASN A 384 14.55 29.05 17.18
N GLY A 385 14.57 29.79 18.29
CA GLY A 385 13.70 30.94 18.54
C GLY A 385 12.27 30.61 18.98
N LEU A 386 11.93 29.33 19.16
CA LEU A 386 10.63 28.88 19.66
C LEU A 386 10.66 28.68 21.18
N GLU A 387 9.55 29.04 21.81
CA GLU A 387 9.31 28.73 23.23
C GLU A 387 9.30 27.21 23.43
N ALA A 388 10.12 26.72 24.36
CA ALA A 388 10.25 25.31 24.65
C ALA A 388 10.52 25.06 26.14
N ALA A 389 10.32 23.83 26.58
CA ALA A 389 10.75 23.36 27.88
C ALA A 389 11.31 21.94 27.77
N THR A 390 12.21 21.57 28.68
CA THR A 390 12.76 20.22 28.75
C THR A 390 12.79 19.70 30.17
N ALA A 391 12.75 18.38 30.31
CA ALA A 391 12.94 17.67 31.57
C ALA A 391 13.52 16.28 31.31
N ARG A 392 14.01 15.65 32.38
CA ARG A 392 14.41 14.24 32.38
C ARG A 392 13.35 13.39 33.09
N ALA A 393 13.21 12.15 32.64
CA ALA A 393 12.45 11.13 33.33
C ALA A 393 13.27 9.84 33.40
N SER A 394 12.94 8.96 34.35
CA SER A 394 13.54 7.63 34.46
C SER A 394 12.49 6.66 34.98
N ALA A 395 12.31 5.54 34.28
CA ALA A 395 11.34 4.51 34.65
C ALA A 395 11.86 3.14 34.21
N ASP A 396 11.75 2.15 35.08
CA ASP A 396 12.25 0.79 34.86
C ASP A 396 13.73 0.76 34.39
N ARG A 397 13.97 0.27 33.17
CA ARG A 397 15.30 0.17 32.53
C ARG A 397 15.62 1.36 31.61
N TRP A 398 14.80 2.41 31.60
CA TRP A 398 14.88 3.49 30.62
C TRP A 398 15.15 4.85 31.28
N ASP A 399 16.02 5.63 30.65
CA ASP A 399 16.15 7.06 30.88
C ASP A 399 15.55 7.83 29.70
N PHE A 400 14.87 8.93 29.99
CA PHE A 400 14.18 9.73 29.00
C PHE A 400 14.60 11.20 29.03
N ASP A 401 14.58 11.80 27.86
CA ASP A 401 14.58 13.23 27.66
C ASP A 401 13.24 13.63 27.07
N VAL A 402 12.56 14.56 27.75
CA VAL A 402 11.31 15.14 27.30
C VAL A 402 11.59 16.55 26.87
N THR A 403 11.24 16.88 25.63
CA THR A 403 11.30 18.24 25.11
C THR A 403 9.93 18.59 24.53
N VAL A 404 9.37 19.71 24.97
CA VAL A 404 8.12 20.25 24.40
C VAL A 404 8.37 21.61 23.78
N ILE A 405 7.78 21.85 22.61
CA ILE A 405 8.00 23.06 21.81
C ILE A 405 6.64 23.61 21.40
N ARG A 406 6.38 24.88 21.70
CA ARG A 406 5.16 25.56 21.26
C ARG A 406 5.38 26.18 19.88
N PHE A 407 4.49 25.86 18.95
CA PHE A 407 4.44 26.53 17.66
C PHE A 407 3.03 26.52 17.08
N GLY A 408 2.53 27.70 16.72
CA GLY A 408 1.13 27.89 16.32
C GLY A 408 0.19 27.61 17.48
N GLU A 409 -0.88 26.86 17.21
CA GLU A 409 -1.88 26.44 18.21
C GLU A 409 -1.58 25.05 18.79
N ARG A 410 -0.32 24.61 18.74
CA ARG A 410 0.08 23.25 19.11
C ARG A 410 1.30 23.24 20.02
N ILE A 411 1.35 22.19 20.85
CA ILE A 411 2.55 21.76 21.56
C ILE A 411 3.05 20.50 20.89
N TYR A 412 4.28 20.57 20.37
CA TYR A 412 5.01 19.43 19.84
C TYR A 412 5.84 18.79 20.94
N ARG A 413 5.87 17.46 20.99
CA ARG A 413 6.51 16.70 22.07
C ARG A 413 7.51 15.74 21.46
N PHE A 414 8.76 15.82 21.92
CA PHE A 414 9.77 14.80 21.73
C PHE A 414 9.96 14.02 23.02
N LEU A 415 9.91 12.71 22.91
CA LEU A 415 10.35 11.78 23.95
C LEU A 415 11.50 10.97 23.38
N THR A 416 12.70 11.18 23.88
CA THR A 416 13.87 10.34 23.56
C THR A 416 14.04 9.34 24.69
N ALA A 417 14.09 8.06 24.37
CA ALA A 417 14.27 6.96 25.31
C ALA A 417 15.57 6.22 25.03
N VAL A 418 16.33 5.89 26.07
CA VAL A 418 17.54 5.08 25.99
C VAL A 418 17.62 4.12 27.18
N PRO A 419 18.40 3.02 27.08
CA PRO A 419 18.71 2.21 28.25
C PRO A 419 19.34 3.07 29.36
N LYS A 420 18.96 2.80 30.60
CA LYS A 420 19.39 3.57 31.78
C LYS A 420 20.91 3.66 31.85
N GLY A 421 21.43 4.87 32.03
CA GLY A 421 22.88 5.15 32.06
C GLY A 421 23.55 5.24 30.69
N SER A 422 22.82 5.10 29.57
CA SER A 422 23.37 5.30 28.23
C SER A 422 23.80 6.74 28.01
N SER A 423 24.99 6.93 27.43
CA SER A 423 25.53 8.23 27.04
C SER A 423 24.83 8.82 25.81
N ALA A 424 24.00 8.05 25.10
CA ALA A 424 23.33 8.47 23.88
C ALA A 424 22.18 9.47 24.11
N LEU A 425 21.67 9.61 25.35
CA LEU A 425 20.46 10.38 25.62
C LEU A 425 20.57 11.86 25.25
N GLU A 426 21.56 12.56 25.82
CA GLU A 426 21.72 14.00 25.57
C GLU A 426 22.12 14.29 24.13
N PRO A 427 23.08 13.60 23.50
CA PRO A 427 23.40 13.82 22.08
C PRO A 427 22.19 13.65 21.16
N THR A 428 21.38 12.61 21.37
CA THR A 428 20.19 12.34 20.57
C THR A 428 19.12 13.42 20.77
N ALA A 429 18.80 13.76 22.02
CA ALA A 429 17.83 14.80 22.32
C ALA A 429 18.28 16.18 21.82
N ASN A 430 19.57 16.49 21.93
CA ASN A 430 20.13 17.75 21.46
C ASN A 430 20.11 17.87 19.92
N GLN A 431 20.34 16.77 19.18
CA GLN A 431 20.18 16.76 17.72
C GLN A 431 18.74 17.10 17.31
N LEU A 432 17.73 16.54 17.97
CA LEU A 432 16.33 16.85 17.72
C LEU A 432 16.00 18.32 18.01
N ARG A 433 16.45 18.83 19.16
CA ARG A 433 16.27 20.24 19.53
C ARG A 433 16.90 21.18 18.51
N THR A 434 18.16 20.96 18.17
CA THR A 434 18.91 21.88 17.29
C THR A 434 18.43 21.82 15.84
N SER A 435 17.88 20.69 15.39
CA SER A 435 17.32 20.56 14.04
C SER A 435 15.85 20.97 13.92
N PHE A 436 15.06 20.91 15.01
CA PHE A 436 13.64 21.29 14.96
C PHE A 436 13.47 22.77 14.64
N ARG A 437 12.84 23.08 13.51
CA ARG A 437 12.59 24.47 13.11
C ARG A 437 11.36 24.62 12.23
N ARG A 438 10.95 25.86 12.07
CA ARG A 438 9.98 26.25 11.04
C ARG A 438 10.56 25.98 9.66
N MET A 439 9.72 25.43 8.78
CA MET A 439 10.01 25.39 7.35
C MET A 439 9.88 26.79 6.77
N THR A 440 10.77 27.13 5.85
CA THR A 440 10.64 28.36 5.05
C THR A 440 9.52 28.22 4.03
N SER A 441 8.98 29.34 3.55
CA SER A 441 7.96 29.32 2.49
C SER A 441 8.44 28.62 1.21
N GLY A 442 9.73 28.77 0.88
CA GLY A 442 10.35 28.05 -0.23
C GLY A 442 10.39 26.54 0.00
N GLU A 443 10.77 26.09 1.20
CA GLU A 443 10.73 24.66 1.55
C GLU A 443 9.32 24.09 1.45
N VAL A 444 8.31 24.79 1.99
CA VAL A 444 6.90 24.34 1.93
C VAL A 444 6.41 24.25 0.48
N GLN A 445 6.73 25.23 -0.37
CA GLN A 445 6.34 25.20 -1.79
C GLN A 445 7.08 24.12 -2.60
N SER A 446 8.32 23.81 -2.23
CA SER A 446 9.11 22.77 -2.89
C SER A 446 8.70 21.36 -2.46
N LEU A 447 7.97 21.22 -1.37
CA LEU A 447 7.58 19.94 -0.80
C LEU A 447 6.43 19.32 -1.60
N LYS A 448 6.77 18.59 -2.66
CA LYS A 448 5.80 17.88 -3.49
C LYS A 448 5.68 16.40 -3.10
N PRO A 449 4.46 15.83 -3.18
CA PRO A 449 4.26 14.40 -2.95
C PRO A 449 4.96 13.59 -4.03
N LEU A 450 5.57 12.48 -3.63
CA LEU A 450 6.10 11.51 -4.57
C LEU A 450 4.96 10.63 -5.07
N ARG A 451 5.06 10.22 -6.33
CA ARG A 451 4.08 9.37 -6.99
C ARG A 451 4.77 8.25 -7.74
N VAL A 452 4.06 7.14 -7.88
CA VAL A 452 4.41 6.13 -8.87
C VAL A 452 4.11 6.72 -10.24
N ARG A 453 5.12 6.80 -11.11
CA ARG A 453 4.95 7.17 -12.52
C ARG A 453 5.29 5.99 -13.39
N VAL A 454 4.44 5.69 -14.35
CA VAL A 454 4.72 4.69 -15.38
C VAL A 454 5.31 5.38 -16.59
N VAL A 455 6.54 5.01 -16.93
CA VAL A 455 7.26 5.57 -18.06
C VAL A 455 7.50 4.50 -19.12
N THR A 456 7.31 4.90 -20.38
CA THR A 456 7.69 4.08 -21.52
C THR A 456 9.17 4.30 -21.81
N VAL A 457 9.93 3.20 -21.84
CA VAL A 457 11.35 3.18 -22.15
C VAL A 457 11.56 3.64 -23.59
N ARG A 458 12.47 4.61 -23.78
CA ARG A 458 12.79 5.19 -25.09
C ARG A 458 14.08 4.58 -25.65
N SER A 459 14.35 4.84 -26.93
CA SER A 459 15.66 4.54 -27.51
C SER A 459 16.76 5.27 -26.74
N GLY A 460 17.80 4.56 -26.33
CA GLY A 460 18.92 5.08 -25.53
C GLY A 460 18.71 5.06 -24.02
N ASP A 461 17.50 4.76 -23.52
CA ASP A 461 17.30 4.54 -22.10
C ASP A 461 18.00 3.26 -21.62
N THR A 462 18.58 3.33 -20.44
CA THR A 462 19.16 2.21 -19.71
C THR A 462 18.54 2.15 -18.32
N ILE A 463 18.70 1.03 -17.62
CA ILE A 463 18.31 0.94 -16.20
C ILE A 463 18.97 2.06 -15.39
N ALA A 464 20.23 2.42 -15.68
CA ALA A 464 20.94 3.47 -14.97
C ALA A 464 20.32 4.86 -15.21
N THR A 465 20.00 5.21 -16.46
CA THR A 465 19.39 6.52 -16.79
C THR A 465 17.97 6.63 -16.23
N LEU A 466 17.21 5.55 -16.23
CA LEU A 466 15.86 5.50 -15.64
C LEU A 466 15.91 5.58 -14.11
N ALA A 467 16.81 4.81 -13.47
CA ALA A 467 16.99 4.83 -12.02
C ALA A 467 17.47 6.20 -11.52
N ALA A 468 18.30 6.93 -12.27
CA ALA A 468 18.76 8.26 -11.87
C ALA A 468 17.61 9.26 -11.62
N ARG A 469 16.46 9.04 -12.27
CA ARG A 469 15.24 9.85 -12.13
C ARG A 469 14.44 9.55 -10.85
N MET A 470 14.76 8.48 -10.14
CA MET A 470 14.10 8.12 -8.88
C MET A 470 14.33 9.20 -7.82
N MET A 471 13.30 9.45 -7.01
CA MET A 471 13.32 10.38 -5.89
C MET A 471 12.94 9.66 -4.59
N GLY A 472 13.22 10.30 -3.45
CA GLY A 472 12.86 9.79 -2.12
C GLY A 472 13.82 8.74 -1.54
N THR A 473 14.91 8.40 -2.23
CA THR A 473 15.95 7.50 -1.72
C THR A 473 17.31 7.81 -2.37
N ASP A 474 18.38 7.56 -1.62
CA ASP A 474 19.76 7.56 -2.15
C ASP A 474 20.10 6.24 -2.87
N ARG A 475 19.36 5.16 -2.58
CA ARG A 475 19.52 3.83 -3.20
C ARG A 475 18.68 3.67 -4.46
N LYS A 476 18.80 4.64 -5.37
CA LYS A 476 17.92 4.78 -6.56
C LYS A 476 17.87 3.54 -7.44
N LEU A 477 19.03 2.94 -7.74
CA LEU A 477 19.14 1.75 -8.59
C LEU A 477 18.48 0.52 -7.93
N ASP A 478 18.71 0.33 -6.63
CA ASP A 478 18.11 -0.76 -5.87
C ASP A 478 16.60 -0.63 -5.83
N LEU A 479 16.08 0.58 -5.54
CA LEU A 479 14.64 0.82 -5.50
C LEU A 479 14.01 0.64 -6.88
N PHE A 480 14.65 1.15 -7.94
CA PHE A 480 14.16 0.97 -9.32
C PHE A 480 14.02 -0.51 -9.67
N ARG A 481 15.04 -1.32 -9.35
CA ARG A 481 15.00 -2.77 -9.58
C ARG A 481 13.92 -3.45 -8.76
N LEU A 482 13.81 -3.11 -7.47
CA LEU A 482 12.83 -3.65 -6.54
C LEU A 482 11.39 -3.43 -7.04
N ILE A 483 11.02 -2.17 -7.28
CA ILE A 483 9.63 -1.88 -7.66
C ILE A 483 9.29 -2.47 -9.03
N ASN A 484 10.27 -2.68 -9.92
CA ASN A 484 10.04 -3.29 -11.24
C ASN A 484 10.27 -4.82 -11.28
N ALA A 485 10.49 -5.48 -10.13
CA ALA A 485 10.84 -6.90 -10.04
C ALA A 485 11.99 -7.32 -10.97
N MET A 486 13.01 -6.47 -11.11
CA MET A 486 14.15 -6.70 -12.00
C MET A 486 15.33 -7.33 -11.24
N GLN A 487 15.83 -8.45 -11.78
CA GLN A 487 17.10 -9.04 -11.37
C GLN A 487 18.30 -8.19 -11.86
N ILE A 488 19.48 -8.43 -11.29
CA ILE A 488 20.72 -7.69 -11.64
C ILE A 488 21.05 -7.79 -13.14
N THR A 489 20.77 -8.94 -13.75
CA THR A 489 21.00 -9.25 -15.17
C THR A 489 19.92 -8.74 -16.12
N SER A 490 18.85 -8.11 -15.59
CA SER A 490 17.75 -7.62 -16.42
C SER A 490 18.20 -6.48 -17.33
N THR A 491 17.56 -6.38 -18.49
CA THR A 491 17.71 -5.27 -19.44
C THR A 491 16.35 -4.66 -19.74
N VAL A 492 16.32 -3.39 -20.16
CA VAL A 492 15.11 -2.73 -20.66
C VAL A 492 15.18 -2.58 -22.18
N ARG A 493 14.03 -2.58 -22.84
CA ARG A 493 13.88 -2.40 -24.29
C ARG A 493 12.95 -1.22 -24.59
N PRO A 494 13.17 -0.48 -25.70
CA PRO A 494 12.23 0.55 -26.12
C PRO A 494 10.81 0.00 -26.22
N GLY A 495 9.85 0.72 -25.64
CA GLY A 495 8.45 0.30 -25.55
C GLY A 495 8.07 -0.37 -24.23
N ASP A 496 9.04 -0.90 -23.46
CA ASP A 496 8.76 -1.44 -22.13
C ASP A 496 8.15 -0.35 -21.23
N LYS A 497 7.23 -0.74 -20.35
CA LYS A 497 6.70 0.15 -19.30
C LYS A 497 7.32 -0.21 -17.96
N VAL A 498 7.90 0.79 -17.31
CA VAL A 498 8.54 0.67 -16.00
C VAL A 498 8.01 1.73 -15.04
N LYS A 499 8.01 1.41 -13.76
CA LYS A 499 7.70 2.33 -12.67
C LYS A 499 8.94 3.13 -12.31
N ILE A 500 8.77 4.43 -12.10
CA ILE A 500 9.71 5.29 -11.39
C ILE A 500 8.98 6.03 -10.26
N ILE A 501 9.71 6.49 -9.26
CA ILE A 501 9.19 7.36 -8.21
C ILE A 501 9.66 8.78 -8.49
N SER A 502 8.71 9.69 -8.71
CA SER A 502 8.98 11.12 -8.93
C SER A 502 7.80 11.97 -8.47
N GLU A 503 7.96 13.29 -8.51
CA GLU A 503 6.86 14.25 -8.26
C GLU A 503 5.72 14.15 -9.31
#